data_AF-A0A933DS26-F1
#
_entry.id   AF-A0A933DS26-F1
#
_cell.length_a   1.000
_cell.length_b   1.000
_cell.length_c   1.000
_cell.angle_alpha   90.00
_cell.angle_beta   90.00
_cell.angle_gamma   90.00
#
_symmetry.space_group_name_H-M   'P 1'
#
loop_
_entity.id
_entity.type
_entity.pdbx_description
1 polymer ?
#
loop_
_entity_poly.entity_id
_entity_poly.type
_entity_poly.pdbx_seq_one_letter_code
_entity_poly.pdbx_strand_id
1 'polypeptide(L)'
;MGGFRFFGYDRPVDELIRELKQQGVLRSSYVEQAFRAIDRKDFVRPEHRAEAYANYPLPIGEGQTISQPYTVAFMLDLLDPRPGERILDVGTGSGWQTALLAHIVSQSGKGQKAKDKGTVYAVERSPELCRFAKANLEKYNFIKNGVVEFFCQDATAGLPEGALFDKIIAAAAAEDKIPEAWRRELAIGGKIVAPVGDSIWCYTKTGRAAWEEQEFPGFAFVPLISTPPQESPGGNSGGALGRRRTILPFLAISFLLLFSGTYSTFAPTRLAAKVRIEIPPGSGSRAIGAVLKSNGVIRSRLSFVTYAALTGSADALKPGRYEFSGKIAIPELVDRLVRGEIYPNERLITIPEGWDVRDIGGYLESVGMFPAAEWWETVGRPAGDYRREERLPRPDFSQEFGFLKDKPGSVGLEGYLFPDTYRVFRTSSADAVTKKMLENFDAKFTPELRAETARQKKTIFAVITMASLLEKEVPTERDRAIVSGILWKRFGLGIPLQVDATINYITGRREEPSAADLAIDSPYNTYRYPGLPLGPIANPGMEAIRAALFPRASDYLYYLSAADGTTIFSRTLEEHAAAKRKFLQ
;
A
#
# COMPACT_ATOMS: atom_id res chain seq x y z
N MET A 1 -17.49 -38.73 -28.03
CA MET A 1 -16.79 -38.31 -26.79
C MET A 1 -15.54 -37.55 -27.19
N GLY A 2 -15.55 -36.23 -27.07
CA GLY A 2 -14.40 -35.36 -27.32
C GLY A 2 -14.62 -34.08 -26.54
N GLY A 3 -13.76 -33.83 -25.55
CA GLY A 3 -13.98 -32.88 -24.45
C GLY A 3 -14.00 -31.41 -24.88
N PHE A 4 -14.89 -30.66 -24.24
CA PHE A 4 -14.95 -29.21 -24.22
C PHE A 4 -13.65 -28.62 -23.64
N ARG A 5 -13.02 -27.69 -24.37
CA ARG A 5 -12.05 -26.73 -23.80
C ARG A 5 -12.82 -25.46 -23.43
N PHE A 6 -12.82 -25.12 -22.14
CA PHE A 6 -13.36 -23.86 -21.63
C PHE A 6 -12.49 -22.68 -22.08
N PHE A 7 -13.14 -21.60 -22.50
CA PHE A 7 -12.54 -20.31 -22.86
C PHE A 7 -11.85 -19.68 -21.64
N GLY A 8 -10.67 -19.10 -21.86
CA GLY A 8 -9.74 -18.66 -20.80
C GLY A 8 -10.19 -17.38 -20.10
N TYR A 9 -10.54 -17.50 -18.83
CA TYR A 9 -10.48 -16.41 -17.87
C TYR A 9 -9.01 -16.06 -17.64
N ASP A 10 -8.63 -14.78 -17.72
CA ASP A 10 -7.33 -14.33 -17.22
C ASP A 10 -7.19 -14.79 -15.76
N ARG A 11 -6.04 -15.37 -15.39
CA ARG A 11 -5.86 -15.81 -14.01
C ARG A 11 -5.82 -14.55 -13.12
N PRO A 12 -6.40 -14.55 -11.92
CA PRO A 12 -6.36 -13.41 -11.00
C PRO A 12 -4.93 -12.85 -10.74
N VAL A 13 -3.91 -13.70 -10.83
CA VAL A 13 -2.50 -13.29 -10.71
C VAL A 13 -2.02 -12.43 -11.89
N ASP A 14 -2.57 -12.62 -13.09
CA ASP A 14 -2.19 -11.86 -14.29
C ASP A 14 -2.76 -10.43 -14.23
N GLU A 15 -3.97 -10.25 -13.66
CA GLU A 15 -4.51 -8.93 -13.31
C GLU A 15 -3.65 -8.20 -12.28
N LEU A 16 -3.30 -8.88 -11.18
CA LEU A 16 -2.41 -8.34 -10.15
C LEU A 16 -1.05 -7.92 -10.74
N ILE A 17 -0.45 -8.74 -11.61
CA ILE A 17 0.81 -8.40 -12.27
C ILE A 17 0.65 -7.14 -13.15
N ARG A 18 -0.46 -7.01 -13.89
CA ARG A 18 -0.72 -5.79 -14.68
C ARG A 18 -0.78 -4.55 -13.80
N GLU A 19 -1.51 -4.62 -12.68
CA GLU A 19 -1.61 -3.52 -11.71
C GLU A 19 -0.21 -3.13 -11.18
N LEU A 20 0.58 -4.10 -10.73
CA LEU A 20 1.93 -3.87 -10.20
C LEU A 20 2.90 -3.25 -11.22
N LYS A 21 2.75 -3.62 -12.50
CA LYS A 21 3.52 -3.03 -13.61
C LYS A 21 3.09 -1.59 -13.90
N GLN A 22 1.78 -1.32 -13.91
CA GLN A 22 1.23 0.03 -14.09
C GLN A 22 1.68 0.98 -12.97
N GLN A 23 1.73 0.48 -11.73
CA GLN A 23 2.24 1.21 -10.58
C GLN A 23 3.78 1.36 -10.57
N GLY A 24 4.48 0.73 -11.53
CA GLY A 24 5.93 0.89 -11.71
C GLY A 24 6.80 0.19 -10.67
N VAL A 25 6.23 -0.71 -9.86
CA VAL A 25 6.93 -1.48 -8.81
C VAL A 25 7.35 -2.89 -9.21
N LEU A 26 6.89 -3.35 -10.39
CA LEU A 26 7.30 -4.61 -10.98
C LEU A 26 7.87 -4.35 -12.39
N ARG A 27 9.18 -4.53 -12.54
CA ARG A 27 9.98 -4.26 -13.73
C ARG A 27 10.83 -5.48 -14.09
N SER A 28 11.28 -6.24 -13.11
CA SER A 28 12.09 -7.44 -13.34
C SER A 28 11.28 -8.57 -13.94
N SER A 29 11.73 -9.09 -15.09
CA SER A 29 11.13 -10.26 -15.70
C SER A 29 11.27 -11.53 -14.84
N TYR A 30 12.28 -11.59 -13.97
CA TYR A 30 12.46 -12.71 -13.04
C TYR A 30 11.40 -12.68 -11.94
N VAL A 31 11.15 -11.50 -11.36
CA VAL A 31 10.11 -11.33 -10.33
C VAL A 31 8.72 -11.57 -10.95
N GLU A 32 8.48 -11.07 -12.16
CA GLU A 32 7.22 -11.29 -12.88
C GLU A 32 6.95 -12.79 -13.13
N GLN A 33 7.97 -13.54 -13.54
CA GLN A 33 7.86 -15.01 -13.73
C GLN A 33 7.61 -15.73 -12.41
N ALA A 34 8.30 -15.32 -11.33
CA ALA A 34 8.10 -15.90 -10.01
C ALA A 34 6.66 -15.70 -9.51
N PHE A 35 6.09 -14.51 -9.68
CA PHE A 35 4.68 -14.24 -9.33
C PHE A 35 3.71 -15.15 -10.09
N ARG A 36 3.97 -15.47 -11.35
CA ARG A 36 3.12 -16.40 -12.13
C ARG A 36 3.27 -17.86 -11.73
N ALA A 37 4.45 -18.24 -11.24
CA ALA A 37 4.80 -19.61 -10.89
C ALA A 37 4.42 -19.99 -9.45
N ILE A 38 4.41 -19.01 -8.54
CA ILE A 38 4.18 -19.22 -7.12
C ILE A 38 2.84 -18.61 -6.72
N ASP A 39 1.84 -19.47 -6.50
CA ASP A 39 0.49 -19.03 -6.19
C ASP A 39 0.39 -18.55 -4.74
N ARG A 40 0.18 -17.23 -4.52
CA ARG A 40 0.01 -16.62 -3.18
C ARG A 40 -1.09 -17.30 -2.36
N LYS A 41 -2.11 -17.88 -3.02
CA LYS A 41 -3.20 -18.64 -2.37
C LYS A 41 -2.71 -19.83 -1.55
N ASP A 42 -1.54 -20.38 -1.88
CA ASP A 42 -0.91 -21.47 -1.13
C ASP A 42 -0.24 -21.02 0.18
N PHE A 43 -0.07 -19.71 0.36
CA PHE A 43 0.67 -19.12 1.47
C PHE A 43 -0.22 -18.28 2.40
N VAL A 44 -1.54 -18.32 2.20
CA VAL A 44 -2.53 -17.68 3.09
C VAL A 44 -3.29 -18.75 3.88
N ARG A 45 -3.87 -18.34 5.02
CA ARG A 45 -4.78 -19.21 5.78
C ARG A 45 -6.02 -19.53 4.95
N PRO A 46 -6.66 -20.71 5.13
CA PRO A 46 -7.80 -21.14 4.31
C PRO A 46 -8.91 -20.09 4.13
N GLU A 47 -9.22 -19.34 5.20
CA GLU A 47 -10.21 -18.28 5.26
C GLU A 47 -9.90 -17.08 4.34
N HIS A 48 -8.63 -16.84 4.02
CA HIS A 48 -8.18 -15.71 3.20
C HIS A 48 -7.88 -16.08 1.74
N ARG A 49 -8.18 -17.32 1.32
CA ARG A 49 -7.85 -17.81 -0.03
C ARG A 49 -8.56 -17.05 -1.16
N ALA A 50 -9.76 -16.52 -0.92
CA ALA A 50 -10.49 -15.73 -1.90
C ALA A 50 -9.85 -14.36 -2.13
N GLU A 51 -9.16 -13.83 -1.11
CA GLU A 51 -8.52 -12.52 -1.10
C GLU A 51 -7.03 -12.58 -1.47
N ALA A 52 -6.52 -13.78 -1.80
CA ALA A 52 -5.08 -14.02 -1.95
C ALA A 52 -4.40 -13.13 -3.02
N TYR A 53 -5.15 -12.67 -4.02
CA TYR A 53 -4.64 -11.80 -5.09
C TYR A 53 -4.93 -10.32 -4.87
N ALA A 54 -5.65 -9.97 -3.81
CA ALA A 54 -5.92 -8.57 -3.51
C ALA A 54 -4.66 -7.87 -3.00
N ASN A 55 -4.51 -6.60 -3.38
CA ASN A 55 -3.30 -5.82 -3.14
C ASN A 55 -3.25 -5.21 -1.72
N TYR A 56 -3.42 -6.05 -0.69
CA TYR A 56 -3.33 -5.68 0.73
C TYR A 56 -2.72 -6.82 1.56
N PRO A 57 -2.24 -6.55 2.80
CA PRO A 57 -1.68 -7.59 3.66
C PRO A 57 -2.79 -8.46 4.25
N LEU A 58 -2.49 -9.74 4.48
CA LEU A 58 -3.45 -10.70 5.04
C LEU A 58 -2.90 -11.31 6.34
N PRO A 59 -3.72 -11.59 7.37
CA PRO A 59 -3.28 -12.28 8.58
C PRO A 59 -2.76 -13.69 8.30
N ILE A 60 -1.67 -14.07 8.99
CA ILE A 60 -1.10 -15.44 8.90
C ILE A 60 -0.98 -16.13 10.27
N GLY A 61 -1.51 -15.52 11.33
CA GLY A 61 -1.41 -16.00 12.72
C GLY A 61 -0.29 -15.30 13.50
N GLU A 62 -0.25 -15.50 14.83
CA GLU A 62 0.76 -14.94 15.73
C GLU A 62 0.92 -13.40 15.65
N GLY A 63 -0.16 -12.69 15.30
CA GLY A 63 -0.16 -11.24 15.08
C GLY A 63 0.68 -10.79 13.87
N GLN A 64 1.08 -11.72 13.00
CA GLN A 64 1.85 -11.46 11.79
C GLN A 64 0.94 -11.40 10.55
N THR A 65 1.46 -10.77 9.49
CA THR A 65 0.79 -10.68 8.19
C THR A 65 1.70 -11.16 7.07
N ILE A 66 1.12 -11.76 6.03
CA ILE A 66 1.78 -11.83 4.73
C ILE A 66 1.68 -10.44 4.11
N SER A 67 2.80 -9.88 3.68
CA SER A 67 2.86 -8.55 3.08
C SER A 67 1.97 -8.44 1.83
N GLN A 68 1.52 -7.23 1.53
CA GLN A 68 0.79 -6.95 0.30
C GLN A 68 1.69 -7.21 -0.93
N PRO A 69 1.12 -7.65 -2.07
CA PRO A 69 1.85 -7.90 -3.31
C PRO A 69 2.70 -6.72 -3.78
N TYR A 70 2.21 -5.49 -3.68
CA TYR A 70 2.96 -4.28 -4.00
C TYR A 70 4.30 -4.20 -3.28
N THR A 71 4.29 -4.39 -1.95
CA THR A 71 5.48 -4.29 -1.12
C THR A 71 6.48 -5.39 -1.46
N VAL A 72 6.00 -6.61 -1.68
CA VAL A 72 6.87 -7.74 -2.06
C VAL A 72 7.48 -7.52 -3.45
N ALA A 73 6.69 -7.09 -4.43
CA ALA A 73 7.19 -6.77 -5.77
C ALA A 73 8.25 -5.66 -5.72
N PHE A 74 7.95 -4.56 -5.01
CA PHE A 74 8.87 -3.43 -4.82
C PHE A 74 10.19 -3.86 -4.18
N MET A 75 10.15 -4.62 -3.08
CA MET A 75 11.37 -5.09 -2.41
C MET A 75 12.19 -6.04 -3.28
N LEU A 76 11.54 -6.98 -3.97
CA LEU A 76 12.22 -7.92 -4.86
C LEU A 76 12.83 -7.22 -6.08
N ASP A 77 12.17 -6.22 -6.65
CA ASP A 77 12.73 -5.42 -7.75
C ASP A 77 13.95 -4.60 -7.31
N LEU A 78 13.92 -4.01 -6.11
CA LEU A 78 15.08 -3.31 -5.53
C LEU A 78 16.26 -4.26 -5.27
N LEU A 79 15.94 -5.45 -4.74
CA LEU A 79 16.90 -6.52 -4.44
C LEU A 79 17.53 -7.07 -5.73
N ASP A 80 16.76 -7.12 -6.81
CA ASP A 80 17.14 -7.59 -8.15
C ASP A 80 17.67 -9.05 -8.19
N PRO A 81 17.02 -10.04 -7.55
CA PRO A 81 17.54 -11.40 -7.40
C PRO A 81 17.80 -12.08 -8.76
N ARG A 82 18.88 -12.87 -8.85
CA ARG A 82 19.33 -13.55 -10.07
C ARG A 82 19.47 -15.06 -9.88
N PRO A 83 19.37 -15.83 -10.97
CA PRO A 83 19.70 -17.26 -10.98
C PRO A 83 21.08 -17.55 -10.38
N GLY A 84 21.19 -18.58 -9.53
CA GLY A 84 22.46 -19.00 -8.93
C GLY A 84 22.88 -18.28 -7.65
N GLU A 85 22.19 -17.21 -7.25
CA GLU A 85 22.56 -16.43 -6.06
C GLU A 85 22.20 -17.12 -4.73
N ARG A 86 22.97 -16.78 -3.70
CA ARG A 86 22.73 -17.14 -2.30
C ARG A 86 22.05 -15.99 -1.59
N ILE A 87 20.80 -16.18 -1.19
CA ILE A 87 19.96 -15.11 -0.64
C ILE A 87 19.51 -15.46 0.77
N LEU A 88 19.72 -14.56 1.74
CA LEU A 88 19.15 -14.68 3.08
C LEU A 88 17.78 -13.98 3.13
N ASP A 89 16.74 -14.70 3.55
CA ASP A 89 15.38 -14.20 3.74
C ASP A 89 15.00 -14.24 5.23
N VAL A 90 14.91 -13.06 5.84
CA VAL A 90 14.66 -12.90 7.28
C VAL A 90 13.19 -12.57 7.56
N GLY A 91 12.58 -13.34 8.45
CA GLY A 91 11.16 -13.18 8.80
C GLY A 91 10.27 -13.87 7.78
N THR A 92 10.52 -15.16 7.53
CA THR A 92 9.88 -15.94 6.47
C THR A 92 8.34 -15.90 6.51
N GLY A 93 7.74 -15.81 7.71
CA GLY A 93 6.30 -15.67 7.86
C GLY A 93 5.53 -16.84 7.26
N SER A 94 4.84 -16.61 6.13
CA SER A 94 4.12 -17.66 5.42
C SER A 94 4.95 -18.48 4.44
N GLY A 95 6.15 -18.01 4.07
CA GLY A 95 7.01 -18.62 3.06
C GLY A 95 6.83 -18.10 1.62
N TRP A 96 5.93 -17.15 1.38
CA TRP A 96 5.64 -16.71 0.00
C TRP A 96 6.82 -15.98 -0.65
N GLN A 97 7.42 -14.99 0.05
CA GLN A 97 8.62 -14.29 -0.42
C GLN A 97 9.78 -15.26 -0.65
N THR A 98 10.00 -16.19 0.29
CA THR A 98 10.99 -17.27 0.15
C THR A 98 10.76 -18.11 -1.10
N ALA A 99 9.50 -18.49 -1.38
CA ALA A 99 9.16 -19.29 -2.56
C ALA A 99 9.40 -18.53 -3.87
N LEU A 100 9.09 -17.23 -3.90
CA LEU A 100 9.40 -16.35 -5.04
C LEU A 100 10.91 -16.29 -5.29
N LEU A 101 11.71 -16.06 -4.25
CA LEU A 101 13.16 -16.07 -4.33
C LEU A 101 13.70 -17.43 -4.78
N ALA A 102 13.18 -18.52 -4.21
CA ALA A 102 13.57 -19.88 -4.54
C ALA A 102 13.29 -20.21 -6.01
N HIS A 103 12.16 -19.76 -6.54
CA HIS A 103 11.86 -19.87 -7.96
C HIS A 103 12.92 -19.18 -8.81
N ILE A 104 13.30 -17.94 -8.46
CA ILE A 104 14.27 -17.13 -9.22
C ILE A 104 15.67 -17.75 -9.19
N VAL A 105 16.19 -18.08 -8.00
CA VAL A 105 17.57 -18.56 -7.86
C VAL A 105 17.79 -19.98 -8.40
N SER A 106 16.71 -20.76 -8.52
CA SER A 106 16.75 -22.13 -9.06
C SER A 106 16.62 -22.21 -10.59
N GLN A 107 16.31 -21.10 -11.27
CA GLN A 107 16.34 -21.06 -12.74
C GLN A 107 17.77 -21.30 -13.25
N SER A 108 17.91 -21.83 -14.46
CA SER A 108 19.24 -21.99 -15.09
C SER A 108 19.61 -20.69 -15.80
N GLY A 109 20.70 -20.02 -15.38
CA GLY A 109 21.26 -18.91 -16.15
C GLY A 109 21.77 -19.38 -17.51
N LYS A 110 21.82 -18.47 -18.51
CA LYS A 110 22.42 -18.77 -19.82
C LYS A 110 23.88 -19.22 -19.62
N GLY A 111 24.15 -20.52 -19.82
CA GLY A 111 25.49 -21.11 -19.73
C GLY A 111 25.86 -21.77 -18.39
N GLN A 112 24.96 -21.83 -17.40
CA GLN A 112 25.22 -22.50 -16.12
C GLN A 112 24.94 -24.01 -16.17
N LYS A 113 25.76 -24.80 -15.47
CA LYS A 113 25.54 -26.26 -15.32
C LYS A 113 24.45 -26.49 -14.28
N ALA A 114 23.74 -27.62 -14.36
CA ALA A 114 22.67 -28.00 -13.42
C ALA A 114 23.11 -28.13 -11.94
N LYS A 115 24.42 -28.03 -11.64
CA LYS A 115 25.01 -28.05 -10.29
C LYS A 115 25.13 -26.66 -9.64
N ASP A 116 24.86 -25.58 -10.36
CA ASP A 116 25.03 -24.20 -9.87
C ASP A 116 23.69 -23.56 -9.47
N LYS A 117 22.79 -24.33 -8.84
CA LYS A 117 21.51 -23.80 -8.37
C LYS A 117 21.76 -22.90 -7.16
N GLY A 118 21.17 -21.71 -7.17
CA GLY A 118 21.23 -20.80 -6.03
C GLY A 118 20.43 -21.34 -4.85
N THR A 119 20.62 -20.71 -3.69
CA THR A 119 20.06 -21.18 -2.42
C THR A 119 19.45 -20.01 -1.67
N VAL A 120 18.23 -20.19 -1.17
CA VAL A 120 17.58 -19.26 -0.25
C VAL A 120 17.69 -19.80 1.16
N TYR A 121 18.29 -19.02 2.04
CA TYR A 121 18.41 -19.29 3.47
C TYR A 121 17.24 -18.58 4.16
N ALA A 122 16.23 -19.33 4.57
CA ALA A 122 15.01 -18.78 5.15
C ALA A 122 15.06 -18.87 6.67
N VAL A 123 14.83 -17.75 7.38
CA VAL A 123 14.89 -17.72 8.85
C VAL A 123 13.58 -17.20 9.44
N GLU A 124 12.97 -18.02 10.30
CA GLU A 124 11.75 -17.69 11.04
C GLU A 124 11.92 -18.00 12.52
N ARG A 125 11.51 -17.08 13.39
CA ARG A 125 11.65 -17.24 14.85
C ARG A 125 10.46 -17.92 15.50
N SER A 126 9.26 -17.75 14.95
CA SER A 126 8.03 -18.31 15.52
C SER A 126 7.94 -19.79 15.21
N PRO A 127 7.87 -20.68 16.22
CA PRO A 127 7.73 -22.12 15.99
C PRO A 127 6.46 -22.49 15.19
N GLU A 128 5.38 -21.71 15.34
CA GLU A 128 4.16 -21.95 14.57
C GLU A 128 4.34 -21.55 13.10
N LEU A 129 4.86 -20.34 12.84
CA LEU A 129 5.08 -19.86 11.47
C LEU A 129 6.16 -20.67 10.75
N CYS A 130 7.16 -21.18 11.48
CA CYS A 130 8.09 -22.19 11.00
C CYS A 130 7.39 -23.40 10.38
N ARG A 131 6.43 -24.00 11.10
CA ARG A 131 5.67 -25.15 10.59
C ARG A 131 4.81 -24.75 9.40
N PHE A 132 4.16 -23.57 9.49
CA PHE A 132 3.30 -23.06 8.42
C PHE A 132 4.08 -22.81 7.12
N ALA A 133 5.21 -22.10 7.18
CA ALA A 133 6.05 -21.81 6.04
C ALA A 133 6.67 -23.07 5.43
N LYS A 134 7.20 -23.99 6.25
CA LYS A 134 7.73 -25.28 5.75
C LYS A 134 6.65 -26.05 4.99
N ALA A 135 5.45 -26.17 5.55
CA ALA A 135 4.34 -26.86 4.90
C ALA A 135 3.95 -26.21 3.55
N ASN A 136 4.00 -24.87 3.46
CA ASN A 136 3.70 -24.16 2.20
C ASN A 136 4.81 -24.33 1.16
N LEU A 137 6.07 -24.21 1.58
CA LEU A 137 7.24 -24.35 0.70
C LEU A 137 7.36 -25.76 0.11
N GLU A 138 6.95 -26.80 0.84
CA GLU A 138 7.01 -28.17 0.34
C GLU A 138 6.02 -28.48 -0.77
N LYS A 139 4.96 -27.69 -0.95
CA LYS A 139 4.07 -27.79 -2.12
C LYS A 139 4.85 -27.57 -3.43
N TYR A 140 5.95 -26.84 -3.36
CA TYR A 140 6.82 -26.50 -4.49
C TYR A 140 8.14 -27.31 -4.48
N ASN A 141 8.32 -28.24 -3.52
CA ASN A 141 9.53 -29.06 -3.33
C ASN A 141 10.84 -28.28 -3.19
N PHE A 142 10.81 -27.01 -2.76
CA PHE A 142 12.03 -26.20 -2.69
C PHE A 142 12.99 -26.66 -1.60
N ILE A 143 12.48 -27.14 -0.46
CA ILE A 143 13.32 -27.67 0.62
C ILE A 143 13.86 -29.04 0.22
N LYS A 144 12.99 -29.95 -0.25
CA LYS A 144 13.39 -31.27 -0.73
C LYS A 144 14.47 -31.21 -1.83
N ASN A 145 14.40 -30.22 -2.72
CA ASN A 145 15.37 -30.04 -3.80
C ASN A 145 16.64 -29.28 -3.39
N GLY A 146 16.78 -28.90 -2.11
CA GLY A 146 17.94 -28.16 -1.60
C GLY A 146 18.04 -26.71 -2.09
N VAL A 147 16.95 -26.14 -2.60
CA VAL A 147 16.90 -24.73 -3.04
C VAL A 147 16.64 -23.82 -1.84
N VAL A 148 15.88 -24.29 -0.84
CA VAL A 148 15.62 -23.56 0.41
C VAL A 148 16.22 -24.31 1.58
N GLU A 149 17.09 -23.63 2.33
CA GLU A 149 17.59 -24.07 3.63
C GLU A 149 16.85 -23.28 4.73
N PHE A 150 16.10 -23.98 5.57
CA PHE A 150 15.14 -23.33 6.48
C PHE A 150 15.56 -23.46 7.95
N PHE A 151 15.72 -22.33 8.63
CA PHE A 151 16.12 -22.22 10.03
C PHE A 151 14.99 -21.69 10.90
N CYS A 152 14.73 -22.39 12.00
CA CYS A 152 13.75 -21.99 13.01
C CYS A 152 14.45 -21.35 14.20
N GLN A 153 14.93 -20.13 14.02
CA GLN A 153 15.77 -19.43 14.98
C GLN A 153 15.68 -17.91 14.83
N ASP A 154 16.40 -17.21 15.70
CA ASP A 154 16.59 -15.77 15.61
C ASP A 154 17.59 -15.40 14.51
N ALA A 155 17.20 -14.49 13.62
CA ALA A 155 18.03 -14.04 12.50
C ALA A 155 18.93 -12.83 12.83
N THR A 156 18.78 -12.21 14.01
CA THR A 156 19.52 -10.98 14.37
C THR A 156 21.00 -11.24 14.64
N ALA A 157 21.37 -12.46 15.06
CA ALA A 157 22.75 -12.86 15.29
C ALA A 157 23.50 -13.31 14.01
N GLY A 158 22.81 -13.41 12.87
CA GLY A 158 23.33 -14.05 11.66
C GLY A 158 23.16 -15.56 11.67
N LEU A 159 23.51 -16.23 10.56
CA LEU A 159 23.53 -17.70 10.52
C LEU A 159 24.89 -18.23 11.01
N PRO A 160 24.93 -19.36 11.74
CA PRO A 160 26.14 -19.85 12.44
C PRO A 160 27.30 -20.32 11.55
N GLU A 161 27.15 -20.29 10.22
CA GLU A 161 28.25 -20.50 9.28
C GLU A 161 28.59 -19.18 8.58
N GLY A 162 29.89 -18.91 8.37
CA GLY A 162 30.41 -17.73 7.67
C GLY A 162 30.05 -17.68 6.18
N ALA A 163 28.81 -18.00 5.83
CA ALA A 163 28.21 -17.85 4.52
C ALA A 163 28.22 -16.36 4.15
N LEU A 164 28.84 -16.07 3.01
CA LEU A 164 28.65 -14.79 2.34
C LEU A 164 27.41 -14.91 1.45
N PHE A 165 26.45 -14.02 1.65
CA PHE A 165 25.25 -13.91 0.82
C PHE A 165 25.48 -12.88 -0.28
N ASP A 166 25.00 -13.19 -1.48
CA ASP A 166 24.92 -12.20 -2.55
C ASP A 166 23.89 -11.13 -2.18
N LYS A 167 22.79 -11.55 -1.53
CA LYS A 167 21.67 -10.68 -1.18
C LYS A 167 21.04 -11.04 0.15
N ILE A 168 20.52 -10.04 0.84
CA ILE A 168 19.77 -10.20 2.09
C ILE A 168 18.47 -9.42 1.98
N ILE A 169 17.36 -10.01 2.37
CA ILE A 169 16.06 -9.35 2.42
C ILE A 169 15.37 -9.65 3.75
N ALA A 170 14.65 -8.68 4.30
CA ALA A 170 13.93 -8.85 5.56
C ALA A 170 12.48 -8.39 5.44
N ALA A 171 11.55 -9.20 5.94
CA ALA A 171 10.12 -8.87 5.99
C ALA A 171 9.66 -8.37 7.39
N ALA A 172 10.61 -7.97 8.24
CA ALA A 172 10.36 -7.39 9.56
C ALA A 172 11.27 -6.16 9.78
N ALA A 173 10.70 -5.09 10.34
CA ALA A 173 11.37 -3.80 10.50
C ALA A 173 12.39 -3.84 11.65
N ALA A 174 13.65 -3.52 11.35
CA ALA A 174 14.60 -3.16 12.39
C ALA A 174 14.20 -1.82 13.02
N GLU A 175 14.47 -1.65 14.31
CA GLU A 175 14.08 -0.44 15.06
C GLU A 175 14.92 0.78 14.64
N ASP A 176 16.25 0.68 14.69
CA ASP A 176 17.15 1.79 14.35
C ASP A 176 17.97 1.56 13.08
N LYS A 177 18.58 0.37 12.97
CA LYS A 177 19.48 0.01 11.88
C LYS A 177 19.45 -1.49 11.66
N ILE A 178 19.81 -1.91 10.45
CA ILE A 178 19.98 -3.32 10.12
C ILE A 178 21.05 -3.97 11.04
N PRO A 179 20.88 -5.26 11.43
CA PRO A 179 21.87 -5.97 12.24
C PRO A 179 23.27 -5.98 11.62
N GLU A 180 24.30 -5.78 12.45
CA GLU A 180 25.72 -5.81 12.02
C GLU A 180 26.12 -7.16 11.43
N ALA A 181 25.47 -8.24 11.88
CA ALA A 181 25.65 -9.58 11.31
C ALA A 181 25.35 -9.60 9.80
N TRP A 182 24.26 -8.96 9.37
CA TRP A 182 23.89 -8.91 7.94
C TRP A 182 24.91 -8.10 7.14
N ARG A 183 25.43 -7.00 7.70
CA ARG A 183 26.50 -6.21 7.06
C ARG A 183 27.79 -7.03 6.89
N ARG A 184 28.13 -7.88 7.85
CA ARG A 184 29.29 -8.78 7.80
C ARG A 184 29.10 -9.93 6.81
N GLU A 185 27.89 -10.49 6.77
CA GLU A 185 27.53 -11.65 5.95
C GLU A 185 27.21 -11.30 4.49
N LEU A 186 27.05 -10.03 4.14
CA LEU A 186 26.88 -9.62 2.73
C LEU A 186 28.22 -9.60 1.97
N ALA A 187 28.24 -10.18 0.78
CA ALA A 187 29.35 -10.08 -0.17
C ALA A 187 29.55 -8.65 -0.71
N ILE A 188 30.77 -8.31 -1.13
CA ILE A 188 31.02 -7.05 -1.85
C ILE A 188 30.32 -7.13 -3.22
N GLY A 189 29.61 -6.07 -3.60
CA GLY A 189 28.68 -6.02 -4.73
C GLY A 189 27.26 -6.48 -4.38
N GLY A 190 27.06 -7.04 -3.18
CA GLY A 190 25.75 -7.51 -2.72
C GLY A 190 24.82 -6.39 -2.26
N LYS A 191 23.54 -6.74 -2.11
CA LYS A 191 22.47 -5.83 -1.65
C LYS A 191 21.73 -6.34 -0.42
N ILE A 192 21.37 -5.42 0.47
CA ILE A 192 20.41 -5.65 1.57
C ILE A 192 19.17 -4.80 1.29
N VAL A 193 18.00 -5.43 1.24
CA VAL A 193 16.71 -4.71 1.21
C VAL A 193 15.94 -5.03 2.48
N ALA A 194 15.80 -4.06 3.37
CA ALA A 194 15.18 -4.29 4.67
C ALA A 194 14.41 -3.06 5.15
N PRO A 195 13.27 -3.25 5.83
CA PRO A 195 12.60 -2.17 6.52
C PRO A 195 13.37 -1.76 7.78
N VAL A 196 13.47 -0.45 7.99
CA VAL A 196 14.03 0.19 9.18
C VAL A 196 13.09 1.35 9.54
N GLY A 197 12.46 1.27 10.71
CA GLY A 197 11.32 2.14 11.04
C GLY A 197 10.19 2.01 10.01
N ASP A 198 9.75 3.15 9.48
CA ASP A 198 8.64 3.27 8.51
C ASP A 198 9.10 3.38 7.04
N SER A 199 10.36 3.01 6.79
CA SER A 199 11.00 3.09 5.47
C SER A 199 11.57 1.73 5.06
N ILE A 200 11.55 1.45 3.76
CA ILE A 200 12.37 0.38 3.17
C ILE A 200 13.72 0.98 2.78
N TRP A 201 14.79 0.31 3.16
CA TRP A 201 16.14 0.71 2.80
C TRP A 201 16.78 -0.30 1.86
N CYS A 202 17.52 0.20 0.87
CA CYS A 202 18.40 -0.57 0.01
C CYS A 202 19.86 -0.20 0.30
N TYR A 203 20.66 -1.16 0.77
CA TYR A 203 22.08 -0.99 1.06
C TYR A 203 22.90 -1.79 0.04
N THR A 204 23.79 -1.14 -0.70
CA THR A 204 24.71 -1.79 -1.63
C THR A 204 26.13 -1.73 -1.07
N LYS A 205 26.78 -2.88 -0.90
CA LYS A 205 28.14 -2.95 -0.35
C LYS A 205 29.17 -2.77 -1.46
N THR A 206 29.74 -1.58 -1.58
CA THR A 206 30.71 -1.26 -2.66
C THR A 206 32.17 -1.60 -2.29
N GLY A 207 32.44 -1.86 -1.01
CA GLY A 207 33.75 -2.29 -0.52
C GLY A 207 33.70 -2.89 0.89
N ARG A 208 34.86 -3.16 1.49
CA ARG A 208 34.92 -3.80 2.82
C ARG A 208 34.22 -2.99 3.92
N ALA A 209 34.29 -1.67 3.83
CA ALA A 209 33.62 -0.73 4.74
C ALA A 209 32.83 0.36 3.98
N ALA A 210 32.71 0.25 2.66
CA ALA A 210 32.06 1.24 1.80
C ALA A 210 30.66 0.76 1.40
N TRP A 211 29.69 1.66 1.48
CA TRP A 211 28.27 1.39 1.30
C TRP A 211 27.59 2.54 0.55
N GLU A 212 26.64 2.19 -0.31
CA GLU A 212 25.62 3.10 -0.84
C GLU A 212 24.30 2.76 -0.18
N GLU A 213 23.56 3.77 0.27
CA GLU A 213 22.32 3.60 1.03
C GLU A 213 21.22 4.44 0.37
N GLN A 214 20.05 3.82 0.14
CA GLN A 214 18.89 4.49 -0.43
C GLN A 214 17.65 4.20 0.41
N GLU A 215 16.96 5.26 0.83
CA GLU A 215 15.74 5.20 1.62
C GLU A 215 14.48 5.35 0.75
N PHE A 216 13.46 4.57 1.06
CA PHE A 216 12.13 4.63 0.47
C PHE A 216 11.06 4.68 1.58
N PRO A 217 10.55 5.88 1.93
CA PRO A 217 9.60 6.04 3.03
C PRO A 217 8.19 5.58 2.66
N GLY A 218 7.35 5.33 3.66
CA GLY A 218 5.92 5.10 3.48
C GLY A 218 5.49 3.63 3.57
N PHE A 219 6.25 2.81 4.30
CA PHE A 219 5.95 1.40 4.51
C PHE A 219 5.79 1.09 6.00
N ALA A 220 5.04 0.04 6.34
CA ALA A 220 4.88 -0.42 7.71
C ALA A 220 5.08 -1.92 7.76
N PHE A 221 5.91 -2.39 8.70
CA PHE A 221 6.18 -3.80 8.93
C PHE A 221 6.08 -4.15 10.40
N VAL A 222 5.91 -5.44 10.67
CA VAL A 222 6.05 -6.00 12.02
C VAL A 222 7.49 -5.84 12.51
N PRO A 223 7.73 -5.59 13.82
CA PRO A 223 9.07 -5.36 14.32
C PRO A 223 9.94 -6.62 14.28
N LEU A 224 11.22 -6.45 13.96
CA LEU A 224 12.27 -7.46 14.06
C LEU A 224 12.65 -7.61 15.54
N ILE A 225 12.27 -8.74 16.15
CA ILE A 225 12.47 -8.99 17.58
C ILE A 225 13.67 -9.92 17.80
N SER A 226 14.67 -9.48 18.56
CA SER A 226 15.76 -10.33 19.07
C SER A 226 15.36 -11.08 20.35
N THR A 227 15.76 -12.34 20.46
CA THR A 227 15.60 -13.21 21.63
C THR A 227 16.90 -13.14 22.45
N PRO A 228 16.86 -12.91 23.77
CA PRO A 228 18.06 -13.00 24.62
C PRO A 228 18.64 -14.43 24.58
N PRO A 229 19.97 -14.60 24.69
CA PRO A 229 20.59 -15.93 24.66
C PRO A 229 20.06 -16.81 25.80
N GLN A 230 19.67 -18.06 25.51
CA GLN A 230 19.43 -19.06 26.55
C GLN A 230 20.76 -19.70 26.97
N GLU A 231 21.12 -19.57 28.25
CA GLU A 231 22.22 -20.33 28.85
C GLU A 231 21.88 -21.82 28.89
N SER A 232 22.82 -22.65 28.43
CA SER A 232 22.76 -24.10 28.53
C SER A 232 23.17 -24.54 29.95
N PRO A 233 22.53 -25.57 30.55
CA PRO A 233 22.85 -25.98 31.92
C PRO A 233 24.17 -26.79 31.94
N GLY A 234 25.27 -26.12 32.29
CA GLY A 234 26.56 -26.74 32.61
C GLY A 234 26.55 -27.36 34.00
N GLY A 235 26.97 -28.62 34.09
CA GLY A 235 26.93 -29.47 35.27
C GLY A 235 27.69 -28.94 36.48
N ASN A 236 27.16 -29.27 37.65
CA ASN A 236 27.67 -28.91 38.96
C ASN A 236 28.64 -30.00 39.45
N SER A 237 29.91 -29.68 39.66
CA SER A 237 30.84 -30.50 40.44
C SER A 237 31.21 -29.75 41.71
N GLY A 238 30.96 -30.38 42.86
CA GLY A 238 31.09 -29.78 44.18
C GLY A 238 32.53 -29.51 44.63
N GLY A 239 32.63 -28.61 45.61
CA GLY A 239 33.82 -28.36 46.41
C GLY A 239 33.43 -27.57 47.66
N ALA A 240 33.74 -28.12 48.83
CA ALA A 240 33.27 -27.67 50.13
C ALA A 240 34.22 -26.67 50.83
N LEU A 241 33.59 -25.85 51.68
CA LEU A 241 34.04 -25.25 52.95
C LEU A 241 35.11 -24.14 53.01
N GLY A 242 34.72 -23.05 53.69
CA GLY A 242 35.65 -22.10 54.33
C GLY A 242 34.94 -20.91 55.01
N ARG A 243 34.59 -21.03 56.30
CA ARG A 243 33.96 -19.98 57.14
C ARG A 243 34.88 -18.75 57.32
N ARG A 244 34.39 -17.54 56.97
CA ARG A 244 34.74 -16.27 57.63
C ARG A 244 33.50 -15.40 57.81
N ARG A 245 33.42 -14.73 58.97
CA ARG A 245 32.27 -14.03 59.55
C ARG A 245 31.73 -12.86 58.69
N THR A 246 30.52 -13.05 58.18
CA THR A 246 29.31 -12.17 58.30
C THR A 246 29.48 -10.65 58.42
N ILE A 247 29.65 -9.95 57.29
CA ILE A 247 29.06 -8.62 56.97
C ILE A 247 28.68 -8.57 55.48
N LEU A 248 29.42 -9.31 54.64
CA LEU A 248 29.20 -9.43 53.19
C LEU A 248 27.80 -9.88 52.73
N PRO A 249 27.08 -10.82 53.39
CA PRO A 249 25.74 -11.21 52.92
C PRO A 249 24.71 -10.11 53.13
N PHE A 250 24.83 -9.25 54.14
CA PHE A 250 23.89 -8.14 54.34
C PHE A 250 24.12 -6.99 53.37
N LEU A 251 25.37 -6.68 53.02
CA LEU A 251 25.69 -5.74 51.95
C LEU A 251 25.30 -6.30 50.58
N ALA A 252 25.50 -7.59 50.32
CA ALA A 252 25.06 -8.24 49.10
C ALA A 252 23.54 -8.31 48.99
N ILE A 253 22.81 -8.58 50.09
CA ILE A 253 21.33 -8.56 50.13
C ILE A 253 20.80 -7.12 50.02
N SER A 254 21.41 -6.15 50.69
CA SER A 254 21.05 -4.74 50.56
C SER A 254 21.31 -4.22 49.15
N PHE A 255 22.45 -4.59 48.56
CA PHE A 255 22.78 -4.31 47.16
C PHE A 255 21.82 -5.04 46.22
N LEU A 256 21.46 -6.32 46.46
CA LEU A 256 20.46 -7.05 45.67
C LEU A 256 19.06 -6.45 45.79
N LEU A 257 18.67 -5.93 46.96
CA LEU A 257 17.38 -5.28 47.19
C LEU A 257 17.34 -3.88 46.57
N LEU A 258 18.43 -3.12 46.64
CA LEU A 258 18.61 -1.85 45.93
C LEU A 258 18.67 -2.06 44.41
N PHE A 259 19.37 -3.10 43.95
CA PHE A 259 19.49 -3.46 42.55
C PHE A 259 18.17 -3.99 42.02
N SER A 260 17.45 -4.85 42.76
CA SER A 260 16.08 -5.31 42.44
C SER A 260 15.06 -4.16 42.44
N GLY A 261 15.15 -3.24 43.41
CA GLY A 261 14.30 -2.06 43.50
C GLY A 261 14.52 -1.09 42.34
N THR A 262 15.78 -0.83 41.97
CA THR A 262 16.14 -0.04 40.80
C THR A 262 15.77 -0.75 39.49
N TYR A 263 16.01 -2.06 39.37
CA TYR A 263 15.60 -2.84 38.19
C TYR A 263 14.08 -2.82 37.98
N SER A 264 13.28 -3.00 39.04
CA SER A 264 11.82 -3.03 38.92
C SER A 264 11.23 -1.66 38.56
N THR A 265 11.90 -0.57 38.95
CA THR A 265 11.47 0.81 38.69
C THR A 265 11.89 1.34 37.32
N PHE A 266 12.96 0.81 36.74
CA PHE A 266 13.40 1.11 35.36
C PHE A 266 12.97 0.03 34.33
N ALA A 267 12.42 -1.09 34.78
CA ALA A 267 11.91 -2.14 33.90
C ALA A 267 10.77 -1.60 33.01
N PRO A 268 10.74 -1.98 31.71
CA PRO A 268 9.75 -1.48 30.77
C PRO A 268 8.31 -1.78 31.21
N THR A 269 7.42 -0.82 30.98
CA THR A 269 5.97 -1.05 31.12
C THR A 269 5.46 -1.76 29.88
N ARG A 270 4.71 -2.86 30.04
CA ARG A 270 4.02 -3.52 28.93
C ARG A 270 2.58 -3.03 28.88
N LEU A 271 2.24 -2.31 27.82
CA LEU A 271 0.89 -1.83 27.56
C LEU A 271 0.08 -2.93 26.85
N ALA A 272 -1.09 -3.26 27.39
CA ALA A 272 -1.99 -4.27 26.79
C ALA A 272 -2.69 -3.76 25.52
N ALA A 273 -2.84 -2.44 25.39
CA ALA A 273 -3.43 -1.77 24.24
C ALA A 273 -2.71 -0.43 24.00
N LYS A 274 -2.98 0.20 22.85
CA LYS A 274 -2.47 1.54 22.54
C LYS A 274 -3.02 2.56 23.54
N VAL A 275 -2.13 3.29 24.20
CA VAL A 275 -2.47 4.37 25.14
C VAL A 275 -2.15 5.71 24.49
N ARG A 276 -3.17 6.56 24.37
CA ARG A 276 -3.02 7.92 23.85
C ARG A 276 -3.03 8.91 25.00
N ILE A 277 -2.06 9.81 25.03
CA ILE A 277 -1.99 10.87 26.03
C ILE A 277 -1.84 12.22 25.36
N GLU A 278 -2.35 13.26 26.03
CA GLU A 278 -2.16 14.64 25.65
C GLU A 278 -1.34 15.33 26.74
N ILE A 279 -0.23 15.95 26.34
CA ILE A 279 0.64 16.74 27.22
C ILE A 279 0.37 18.22 26.92
N PRO A 280 -0.25 18.96 27.85
CA PRO A 280 -0.54 20.38 27.66
C PRO A 280 0.73 21.23 27.50
N PRO A 281 0.70 22.31 26.70
CA PRO A 281 1.78 23.30 26.65
C PRO A 281 2.15 23.84 28.03
N GLY A 282 3.45 24.10 28.24
CA GLY A 282 3.97 24.60 29.53
C GLY A 282 4.09 23.54 30.64
N SER A 283 3.77 22.27 30.35
CA SER A 283 3.94 21.17 31.32
C SER A 283 5.42 20.86 31.57
N GLY A 284 5.89 21.03 32.81
CA GLY A 284 7.24 20.58 33.21
C GLY A 284 7.33 19.05 33.42
N SER A 285 8.54 18.51 33.49
CA SER A 285 8.82 17.06 33.65
C SER A 285 8.02 16.38 34.77
N ARG A 286 7.77 17.07 35.88
CA ARG A 286 6.94 16.59 36.99
C ARG A 286 5.47 16.40 36.63
N ALA A 287 4.88 17.29 35.83
CA ALA A 287 3.49 17.22 35.38
C ALA A 287 3.35 16.14 34.31
N ILE A 288 4.29 16.10 33.36
CA ILE A 288 4.38 15.08 32.32
C ILE A 288 4.47 13.68 32.94
N GLY A 289 5.37 13.48 33.91
CA GLY A 289 5.48 12.21 34.64
C GLY A 289 4.20 11.83 35.42
N ALA A 290 3.36 12.79 35.79
CA ALA A 290 2.07 12.50 36.42
C ALA A 290 1.07 11.95 35.41
N VAL A 291 0.95 12.60 34.24
CA VAL A 291 0.09 12.17 33.12
C VAL A 291 0.50 10.78 32.63
N LEU A 292 1.81 10.54 32.46
CA LEU A 292 2.32 9.25 32.03
C LEU A 292 2.00 8.13 33.03
N LYS A 293 2.10 8.41 34.33
CA LYS A 293 1.80 7.44 35.38
C LYS A 293 0.30 7.15 35.47
N SER A 294 -0.55 8.18 35.41
CA SER A 294 -2.01 8.02 35.50
C SER A 294 -2.58 7.22 34.33
N ASN A 295 -1.97 7.34 33.15
CA ASN A 295 -2.34 6.57 31.95
C ASN A 295 -1.64 5.21 31.85
N GLY A 296 -0.89 4.80 32.88
CA GLY A 296 -0.21 3.50 32.91
C GLY A 296 0.96 3.35 31.92
N VAL A 297 1.46 4.45 31.34
CA VAL A 297 2.61 4.44 30.42
C VAL A 297 3.92 4.18 31.19
N ILE A 298 4.03 4.69 32.42
CA ILE A 298 5.16 4.44 33.32
C ILE A 298 4.69 3.90 34.66
N ARG A 299 5.53 3.07 35.28
CA ARG A 299 5.30 2.55 36.64
C ARG A 299 5.56 3.60 37.73
N SER A 300 6.54 4.48 37.50
CA SER A 300 7.04 5.42 38.51
C SER A 300 7.28 6.81 37.94
N ARG A 301 6.48 7.78 38.41
CA ARG A 301 6.68 9.22 38.15
C ARG A 301 8.07 9.68 38.60
N LEU A 302 8.53 9.22 39.77
CA LEU A 302 9.82 9.63 40.32
C LEU A 302 10.96 9.18 39.39
N SER A 303 10.92 7.94 38.91
CA SER A 303 11.94 7.40 38.02
C SER A 303 12.02 8.16 36.70
N PHE A 304 10.87 8.52 36.12
CA PHE A 304 10.82 9.36 34.92
C PHE A 304 11.43 10.75 35.16
N VAL A 305 11.02 11.43 36.24
CA VAL A 305 11.52 12.76 36.58
C VAL A 305 13.02 12.73 36.86
N THR A 306 13.50 11.74 37.61
CA THR A 306 14.92 11.57 37.92
C THR A 306 15.73 11.30 36.65
N TYR A 307 15.26 10.42 35.76
CA TYR A 307 15.94 10.13 34.50
C TYR A 307 16.03 11.37 33.61
N ALA A 308 14.91 12.09 33.44
CA ALA A 308 14.88 13.32 32.64
C ALA A 308 15.80 14.40 33.21
N ALA A 309 15.93 14.49 34.54
CA ALA A 309 16.86 15.42 35.18
C ALA A 309 18.34 15.00 34.98
N LEU A 310 18.68 13.73 35.21
CA LEU A 310 20.05 13.21 35.08
C LEU A 310 20.59 13.28 33.65
N THR A 311 19.71 13.17 32.66
CA THR A 311 20.06 13.24 31.23
C THR A 311 20.01 14.66 30.67
N GLY A 312 19.62 15.66 31.47
CA GLY A 312 19.45 17.04 31.00
C GLY A 312 18.22 17.25 30.10
N SER A 313 17.37 16.23 29.93
CA SER A 313 16.20 16.25 29.05
C SER A 313 14.97 16.93 29.66
N ALA A 314 14.98 17.27 30.95
CA ALA A 314 13.81 17.74 31.70
C ALA A 314 13.11 18.98 31.08
N ASP A 315 13.89 19.91 30.52
CA ASP A 315 13.38 21.14 29.89
C ASP A 315 13.18 20.99 28.37
N ALA A 316 13.62 19.87 27.79
CA ALA A 316 13.53 19.59 26.36
C ALA A 316 12.26 18.80 25.96
N LEU A 317 11.50 18.30 26.94
CA LEU A 317 10.27 17.54 26.72
C LEU A 317 9.22 18.38 25.98
N LYS A 318 8.75 17.89 24.83
CA LYS A 318 7.80 18.61 23.98
C LYS A 318 6.34 18.32 24.38
N PRO A 319 5.47 19.33 24.45
CA PRO A 319 4.03 19.11 24.57
C PRO A 319 3.47 18.49 23.28
N GLY A 320 2.32 17.82 23.36
CA GLY A 320 1.70 17.19 22.19
C GLY A 320 0.88 15.94 22.52
N ARG A 321 0.34 15.32 21.46
CA ARG A 321 -0.41 14.06 21.54
C ARG A 321 0.49 12.89 21.20
N TYR A 322 0.65 11.97 22.13
CA TYR A 322 1.53 10.82 21.97
C TYR A 322 0.72 9.52 22.02
N GLU A 323 1.08 8.55 21.19
CA GLU A 323 0.55 7.19 21.24
C GLU A 323 1.67 6.23 21.64
N PHE A 324 1.38 5.44 22.66
CA PHE A 324 2.30 4.52 23.30
C PHE A 324 1.71 3.11 23.19
N SER A 325 2.51 2.13 22.76
CA SER A 325 2.07 0.74 22.65
C SER A 325 3.23 -0.22 22.88
N GLY A 326 2.93 -1.49 23.18
CA GLY A 326 3.97 -2.50 23.39
C GLY A 326 4.73 -2.33 24.70
N LYS A 327 6.05 -2.56 24.68
CA LYS A 327 6.93 -2.40 25.84
C LYS A 327 7.61 -1.04 25.75
N ILE A 328 7.53 -0.25 26.83
CA ILE A 328 8.06 1.12 26.85
C ILE A 328 9.00 1.28 28.02
N ALA A 329 10.24 1.66 27.73
CA ALA A 329 11.24 2.01 28.73
C ALA A 329 11.30 3.53 28.93
N ILE A 330 11.68 3.99 30.13
CA ILE A 330 11.81 5.42 30.45
C ILE A 330 12.81 6.14 29.51
N PRO A 331 13.97 5.57 29.14
CA PRO A 331 14.89 6.17 28.18
C PRO A 331 14.25 6.49 26.82
N GLU A 332 13.64 5.48 26.20
CA GLU A 332 12.95 5.58 24.91
C GLU A 332 11.79 6.58 25.00
N LEU A 333 10.99 6.50 26.07
CA LEU A 333 9.91 7.43 26.32
C LEU A 333 10.39 8.89 26.40
N VAL A 334 11.49 9.14 27.10
CA VAL A 334 12.07 10.49 27.21
C VAL A 334 12.62 10.95 25.86
N ASP A 335 13.31 10.11 25.11
CA ASP A 335 13.82 10.44 23.78
C ASP A 335 12.67 10.83 22.83
N ARG A 336 11.60 10.02 22.78
CA ARG A 336 10.39 10.30 21.99
C ARG A 336 9.73 11.63 22.36
N LEU A 337 9.65 11.95 23.65
CA LEU A 337 9.12 13.22 24.14
C LEU A 337 10.04 14.40 23.82
N VAL A 338 11.37 14.23 23.83
CA VAL A 338 12.35 15.28 23.48
C VAL A 338 12.33 15.57 21.98
N ARG A 339 12.31 14.52 21.15
CA ARG A 339 12.23 14.62 19.68
C ARG A 339 10.89 15.15 19.21
N GLY A 340 9.86 15.10 20.06
CA GLY A 340 8.50 15.48 19.68
C GLY A 340 7.92 14.53 18.64
N GLU A 341 8.17 13.21 18.81
CA GLU A 341 7.57 12.14 18.02
C GLU A 341 6.09 11.96 18.40
N ILE A 342 5.34 13.04 18.13
CA ILE A 342 3.91 13.17 18.30
C ILE A 342 3.27 12.17 17.34
N TYR A 343 2.25 11.45 17.81
CA TYR A 343 1.47 10.53 16.99
C TYR A 343 0.98 11.28 15.74
N PRO A 344 1.42 10.91 14.52
CA PRO A 344 0.96 11.61 13.33
C PRO A 344 -0.53 11.36 13.21
N ASN A 345 -1.31 12.42 13.37
CA ASN A 345 -2.74 12.40 13.11
C ASN A 345 -3.02 12.23 11.60
N GLU A 346 -2.00 12.01 10.77
CA GLU A 346 -2.07 11.91 9.31
C GLU A 346 -2.16 10.45 8.83
N ARG A 347 -2.75 10.27 7.65
CA ARG A 347 -2.87 9.01 6.91
C ARG A 347 -2.81 9.31 5.40
N LEU A 348 -2.26 8.37 4.63
CA LEU A 348 -2.36 8.39 3.18
C LEU A 348 -3.65 7.69 2.73
N ILE A 349 -4.41 8.33 1.85
CA ILE A 349 -5.55 7.76 1.13
C ILE A 349 -5.24 7.81 -0.37
N THR A 350 -5.49 6.74 -1.11
CA THR A 350 -5.22 6.69 -2.56
C THR A 350 -6.53 6.50 -3.30
N ILE A 351 -6.80 7.40 -4.25
CA ILE A 351 -8.00 7.41 -5.08
C ILE A 351 -7.59 7.06 -6.52
N PRO A 352 -7.92 5.85 -7.00
CA PRO A 352 -7.64 5.43 -8.37
C PRO A 352 -8.41 6.21 -9.44
N GLU A 353 -7.86 6.24 -10.65
CA GLU A 353 -8.51 6.82 -11.83
C GLU A 353 -9.78 6.04 -12.21
N GLY A 354 -10.79 6.75 -12.73
CA GLY A 354 -12.05 6.15 -13.17
C GLY A 354 -12.99 5.73 -12.04
N TRP A 355 -12.64 6.01 -10.79
CA TRP A 355 -13.55 5.91 -9.64
C TRP A 355 -14.56 7.06 -9.66
N ASP A 356 -15.81 6.73 -9.38
CA ASP A 356 -16.88 7.71 -9.20
C ASP A 356 -17.06 8.10 -7.72
N VAL A 357 -17.96 9.04 -7.41
CA VAL A 357 -18.21 9.45 -6.01
C VAL A 357 -18.75 8.32 -5.13
N ARG A 358 -19.33 7.25 -5.73
CA ARG A 358 -19.80 6.07 -5.00
C ARG A 358 -18.62 5.24 -4.52
N ASP A 359 -17.70 4.94 -5.43
CA ASP A 359 -16.46 4.20 -5.16
C ASP A 359 -15.62 4.91 -4.10
N ILE A 360 -15.43 6.23 -4.26
CA ILE A 360 -14.67 7.05 -3.31
C ILE A 360 -15.33 7.06 -1.93
N GLY A 361 -16.65 7.27 -1.87
CA GLY A 361 -17.39 7.29 -0.61
C GLY A 361 -17.29 5.96 0.15
N GLY A 362 -17.48 4.84 -0.54
CA GLY A 362 -17.34 3.51 0.04
C GLY A 362 -15.92 3.21 0.54
N TYR A 363 -14.90 3.64 -0.21
CA TYR A 363 -13.51 3.51 0.23
C TYR A 363 -13.21 4.35 1.47
N LEU A 364 -13.57 5.64 1.48
CA LEU A 364 -13.34 6.55 2.61
C LEU A 364 -14.02 6.05 3.90
N GLU A 365 -15.22 5.50 3.78
CA GLU A 365 -15.92 4.86 4.89
C GLU A 365 -15.20 3.59 5.35
N SER A 366 -14.77 2.73 4.42
CA SER A 366 -14.07 1.47 4.74
C SER A 366 -12.76 1.69 5.50
N VAL A 367 -12.08 2.83 5.25
CA VAL A 367 -10.85 3.20 5.96
C VAL A 367 -11.11 4.02 7.22
N GLY A 368 -12.38 4.28 7.57
CA GLY A 368 -12.79 4.93 8.82
C GLY A 368 -12.54 6.44 8.86
N MET A 369 -12.64 7.13 7.73
CA MET A 369 -12.54 8.61 7.68
C MET A 369 -13.85 9.27 8.14
N PHE A 370 -14.95 8.95 7.47
CA PHE A 370 -16.31 9.41 7.76
C PHE A 370 -17.32 8.52 7.01
N PRO A 371 -18.61 8.50 7.39
CA PRO A 371 -19.63 7.74 6.67
C PRO A 371 -19.78 8.18 5.21
N ALA A 372 -20.08 7.24 4.31
CA ALA A 372 -20.24 7.54 2.88
C ALA A 372 -21.38 8.54 2.62
N ALA A 373 -22.41 8.55 3.47
CA ALA A 373 -23.49 9.52 3.40
C ALA A 373 -23.01 10.97 3.64
N GLU A 374 -22.08 11.20 4.57
CA GLU A 374 -21.50 12.53 4.82
C GLU A 374 -20.75 13.02 3.58
N TRP A 375 -19.97 12.13 2.96
CA TRP A 375 -19.29 12.40 1.71
C TRP A 375 -20.25 12.83 0.60
N TRP A 376 -21.35 12.08 0.38
CA TRP A 376 -22.31 12.40 -0.67
C TRP A 376 -23.12 13.68 -0.40
N GLU A 377 -23.29 14.10 0.86
CA GLU A 377 -23.85 15.42 1.17
C GLU A 377 -22.88 16.54 0.78
N THR A 378 -21.57 16.31 0.89
CA THR A 378 -20.53 17.27 0.48
C THR A 378 -20.34 17.33 -1.04
N VAL A 379 -20.12 16.20 -1.69
CA VAL A 379 -19.72 16.16 -3.11
C VAL A 379 -20.86 15.87 -4.08
N GLY A 380 -22.01 15.45 -3.56
CA GLY A 380 -23.13 14.97 -4.35
C GLY A 380 -23.20 13.45 -4.47
N ARG A 381 -24.40 12.98 -4.82
CA ARG A 381 -24.77 11.57 -4.94
C ARG A 381 -24.43 11.07 -6.34
N PRO A 382 -24.01 9.80 -6.46
CA PRO A 382 -23.71 9.21 -7.76
C PRO A 382 -24.97 9.19 -8.63
N ALA A 383 -24.83 9.59 -9.90
CA ALA A 383 -25.92 9.75 -10.86
C ALA A 383 -27.07 10.67 -10.40
N GLY A 384 -26.81 11.60 -9.46
CA GLY A 384 -27.80 12.57 -8.99
C GLY A 384 -28.25 13.53 -10.09
N ASP A 385 -29.55 13.83 -10.11
CA ASP A 385 -30.17 14.86 -10.96
C ASP A 385 -30.85 15.91 -10.10
N TYR A 386 -30.07 16.87 -9.63
CA TYR A 386 -30.54 17.91 -8.72
C TYR A 386 -31.45 18.95 -9.36
N ARG A 387 -31.80 18.82 -10.65
CA ARG A 387 -32.88 19.62 -11.24
C ARG A 387 -34.25 19.21 -10.71
N ARG A 388 -34.33 18.00 -10.13
CA ARG A 388 -35.56 17.40 -9.60
C ARG A 388 -35.53 17.22 -8.07
N GLU A 389 -34.42 17.57 -7.42
CA GLU A 389 -34.23 17.40 -5.99
C GLU A 389 -34.28 18.76 -5.26
N GLU A 390 -34.83 18.78 -4.05
CA GLU A 390 -34.97 20.01 -3.26
C GLU A 390 -33.66 20.45 -2.59
N ARG A 391 -32.71 19.52 -2.39
CA ARG A 391 -31.49 19.76 -1.62
C ARG A 391 -30.23 19.53 -2.47
N LEU A 392 -29.50 20.60 -2.70
CA LEU A 392 -28.18 20.59 -3.35
C LEU A 392 -27.09 20.12 -2.38
N PRO A 393 -25.98 19.54 -2.88
CA PRO A 393 -24.79 19.26 -2.08
C PRO A 393 -24.25 20.54 -1.41
N ARG A 394 -23.70 20.40 -0.20
CA ARG A 394 -23.14 21.52 0.56
C ARG A 394 -21.82 21.12 1.23
N PRO A 395 -20.81 22.00 1.26
CA PRO A 395 -20.84 23.40 0.82
C PRO A 395 -20.71 23.56 -0.71
N ASP A 396 -21.06 24.75 -1.20
CA ASP A 396 -20.82 25.12 -2.60
C ASP A 396 -19.37 25.62 -2.77
N PHE A 397 -18.55 24.82 -3.44
CA PHE A 397 -17.14 25.11 -3.69
C PHE A 397 -16.92 26.05 -4.88
N SER A 398 -17.95 26.42 -5.63
CA SER A 398 -17.82 27.24 -6.85
C SER A 398 -17.32 28.66 -6.60
N GLN A 399 -17.49 29.17 -5.39
CA GLN A 399 -16.98 30.49 -4.98
C GLN A 399 -15.46 30.47 -4.73
N GLU A 400 -14.92 29.32 -4.34
CA GLU A 400 -13.48 29.16 -4.05
C GLU A 400 -12.71 28.71 -5.29
N PHE A 401 -13.30 27.84 -6.11
CA PHE A 401 -12.63 27.22 -7.25
C PHE A 401 -13.22 27.69 -8.58
N GLY A 402 -12.51 28.62 -9.24
CA GLY A 402 -13.00 29.26 -10.47
C GLY A 402 -13.28 28.32 -11.64
N PHE A 403 -12.65 27.13 -11.70
CA PHE A 403 -12.93 26.13 -12.74
C PHE A 403 -14.32 25.49 -12.63
N LEU A 404 -14.99 25.63 -11.49
CA LEU A 404 -16.35 25.14 -11.28
C LEU A 404 -17.43 26.09 -11.83
N LYS A 405 -17.06 27.29 -12.32
CA LYS A 405 -18.03 28.31 -12.75
C LYS A 405 -18.95 27.84 -13.88
N ASP A 406 -18.43 27.02 -14.79
CA ASP A 406 -19.20 26.48 -15.93
C ASP A 406 -19.96 25.18 -15.59
N LYS A 407 -19.75 24.63 -14.37
CA LYS A 407 -20.47 23.45 -13.91
C LYS A 407 -21.89 23.86 -13.51
N PRO A 408 -22.94 23.21 -14.05
CA PRO A 408 -24.30 23.47 -13.60
C PRO A 408 -24.43 23.31 -12.09
N GLY A 409 -25.18 24.20 -11.43
CA GLY A 409 -25.45 24.13 -9.99
C GLY A 409 -26.20 22.84 -9.61
N SER A 410 -26.91 22.25 -10.58
CA SER A 410 -27.67 21.00 -10.43
C SER A 410 -26.85 19.72 -10.59
N VAL A 411 -25.52 19.80 -10.54
CA VAL A 411 -24.60 18.66 -10.67
C VAL A 411 -23.60 18.69 -9.52
N GLY A 412 -23.29 17.53 -8.94
CA GLY A 412 -22.27 17.38 -7.91
C GLY A 412 -20.84 17.61 -8.42
N LEU A 413 -19.84 17.20 -7.65
CA LEU A 413 -18.42 17.35 -7.96
C LEU A 413 -17.81 16.15 -8.72
N GLU A 414 -18.64 15.21 -9.20
CA GLU A 414 -18.19 14.11 -10.06
C GLU A 414 -17.33 14.66 -11.22
N GLY A 415 -16.17 14.05 -11.45
CA GLY A 415 -15.19 14.48 -12.46
C GLY A 415 -14.13 15.47 -11.97
N TYR A 416 -14.35 16.13 -10.84
CA TYR A 416 -13.44 17.17 -10.31
C TYR A 416 -12.59 16.70 -9.13
N LEU A 417 -12.87 15.51 -8.59
CA LEU A 417 -12.17 14.94 -7.45
C LEU A 417 -10.96 14.17 -7.98
N PHE A 418 -9.87 14.90 -8.27
CA PHE A 418 -8.75 14.36 -9.04
C PHE A 418 -8.18 13.05 -8.44
N PRO A 419 -7.93 12.00 -9.23
CA PRO A 419 -7.32 10.76 -8.74
C PRO A 419 -5.84 10.97 -8.35
N ASP A 420 -5.49 10.67 -7.09
CA ASP A 420 -4.10 10.76 -6.59
C ASP A 420 -3.99 10.11 -5.19
N THR A 421 -2.79 10.17 -4.60
CA THR A 421 -2.57 9.85 -3.19
C THR A 421 -2.53 11.11 -2.33
N TYR A 422 -3.44 11.19 -1.36
CA TYR A 422 -3.60 12.33 -0.47
C TYR A 422 -3.15 12.02 0.95
N ARG A 423 -2.33 12.91 1.50
CA ARG A 423 -2.03 12.96 2.93
C ARG A 423 -3.10 13.77 3.66
N VAL A 424 -3.88 13.13 4.52
CA VAL A 424 -5.01 13.75 5.23
C VAL A 424 -4.94 13.44 6.73
N PHE A 425 -5.57 14.25 7.57
CA PHE A 425 -5.70 13.89 8.98
C PHE A 425 -6.79 12.83 9.14
N ARG A 426 -6.64 11.91 10.10
CA ARG A 426 -7.66 10.89 10.43
C ARG A 426 -8.97 11.51 10.90
N THR A 427 -8.92 12.75 11.35
CA THR A 427 -10.07 13.56 11.78
C THR A 427 -10.48 14.59 10.72
N SER A 428 -9.93 14.52 9.49
CA SER A 428 -10.35 15.41 8.41
C SER A 428 -11.81 15.17 8.06
N SER A 429 -12.61 16.24 7.97
CA SER A 429 -13.99 16.19 7.49
C SER A 429 -14.06 15.92 5.99
N ALA A 430 -15.24 15.53 5.51
CA ALA A 430 -15.51 15.39 4.08
C ALA A 430 -15.16 16.66 3.29
N ASP A 431 -15.49 17.84 3.83
CA ASP A 431 -15.17 19.14 3.23
C ASP A 431 -13.66 19.36 3.07
N ALA A 432 -12.87 19.02 4.10
CA ALA A 432 -11.42 19.20 4.07
C ALA A 432 -10.75 18.27 3.06
N VAL A 433 -11.22 17.01 2.97
CA VAL A 433 -10.74 16.06 1.96
C VAL A 433 -11.14 16.53 0.56
N THR A 434 -12.39 16.94 0.37
CA THR A 434 -12.91 17.47 -0.90
C THR A 434 -12.10 18.65 -1.39
N LYS A 435 -11.87 19.65 -0.51
CA LYS A 435 -11.06 20.83 -0.83
C LYS A 435 -9.67 20.44 -1.32
N LYS A 436 -9.01 19.50 -0.64
CA LYS A 436 -7.67 19.02 -1.02
C LYS A 436 -7.65 18.37 -2.40
N MET A 437 -8.70 17.62 -2.75
CA MET A 437 -8.85 17.02 -4.08
C MET A 437 -9.11 18.07 -5.16
N LEU A 438 -9.93 19.09 -4.86
CA LEU A 438 -10.19 20.22 -5.77
C LEU A 438 -8.96 21.11 -5.98
N GLU A 439 -8.16 21.35 -4.94
CA GLU A 439 -6.87 22.04 -5.05
C GLU A 439 -5.91 21.27 -5.97
N ASN A 440 -5.87 19.93 -5.84
CA ASN A 440 -5.07 19.09 -6.72
C ASN A 440 -5.59 19.15 -8.16
N PHE A 441 -6.91 19.07 -8.37
CA PHE A 441 -7.50 19.27 -9.70
C PHE A 441 -7.07 20.62 -10.31
N ASP A 442 -7.15 21.71 -9.54
CA ASP A 442 -6.79 23.06 -10.00
C ASP A 442 -5.33 23.11 -10.48
N ALA A 443 -4.43 22.52 -9.68
CA ALA A 443 -3.00 22.44 -9.97
C ALA A 443 -2.70 21.59 -11.22
N LYS A 444 -3.44 20.50 -11.41
CA LYS A 444 -3.26 19.56 -12.53
C LYS A 444 -3.86 20.12 -13.83
N PHE A 445 -4.97 20.85 -13.75
CA PHE A 445 -5.58 21.54 -14.88
C PHE A 445 -4.90 22.89 -15.11
N THR A 446 -3.67 22.83 -15.62
CA THR A 446 -2.75 23.97 -15.70
C THR A 446 -3.30 25.15 -16.52
N PRO A 447 -2.72 26.37 -16.38
CA PRO A 447 -3.11 27.52 -17.20
C PRO A 447 -3.07 27.26 -18.71
N GLU A 448 -2.13 26.43 -19.19
CA GLU A 448 -2.04 26.05 -20.60
C GLU A 448 -3.25 25.24 -21.05
N LEU A 449 -3.70 24.27 -20.23
CA LEU A 449 -4.90 23.47 -20.51
C LEU A 449 -6.17 24.33 -20.49
N ARG A 450 -6.23 25.34 -19.61
CA ARG A 450 -7.33 26.32 -19.58
C ARG A 450 -7.36 27.18 -20.82
N ALA A 451 -6.21 27.73 -21.21
CA ALA A 451 -6.07 28.54 -22.42
C ALA A 451 -6.45 27.74 -23.67
N GLU A 452 -6.01 26.48 -23.75
CA GLU A 452 -6.37 25.56 -24.83
C GLU A 452 -7.88 25.27 -24.86
N THR A 453 -8.48 25.02 -23.70
CA THR A 453 -9.94 24.79 -23.56
C THR A 453 -10.74 25.98 -24.10
N ALA A 454 -10.35 27.19 -23.69
CA ALA A 454 -10.94 28.43 -24.16
C ALA A 454 -10.72 28.65 -25.67
N ARG A 455 -9.51 28.36 -26.18
CA ARG A 455 -9.20 28.46 -27.63
C ARG A 455 -10.11 27.57 -28.47
N GLN A 456 -10.43 26.37 -27.97
CA GLN A 456 -11.35 25.44 -28.62
C GLN A 456 -12.83 25.78 -28.40
N LYS A 457 -13.14 26.89 -27.71
CA LYS A 457 -14.51 27.32 -27.34
C LYS A 457 -15.29 26.24 -26.58
N LYS A 458 -14.58 25.42 -25.80
CA LYS A 458 -15.16 24.42 -24.90
C LYS A 458 -15.17 24.99 -23.47
N THR A 459 -16.07 24.49 -22.64
CA THR A 459 -16.02 24.72 -21.19
C THR A 459 -15.19 23.63 -20.52
N ILE A 460 -14.63 23.91 -19.34
CA ILE A 460 -13.94 22.89 -18.54
C ILE A 460 -14.92 21.75 -18.23
N PHE A 461 -16.17 22.10 -17.89
CA PHE A 461 -17.23 21.11 -17.68
C PHE A 461 -17.41 20.14 -18.85
N ALA A 462 -17.48 20.64 -20.09
CA ALA A 462 -17.61 19.77 -21.26
C ALA A 462 -16.38 18.87 -21.48
N VAL A 463 -15.17 19.40 -21.23
CA VAL A 463 -13.92 18.63 -21.34
C VAL A 463 -13.87 17.51 -20.30
N ILE A 464 -14.18 17.81 -19.03
CA ILE A 464 -14.17 16.82 -17.95
C ILE A 464 -15.27 15.77 -18.14
N THR A 465 -16.46 16.17 -18.59
CA THR A 465 -17.52 15.21 -18.95
C THR A 465 -17.03 14.26 -20.04
N MET A 466 -16.45 14.77 -21.12
CA MET A 466 -15.87 13.92 -22.18
C MET A 466 -14.74 13.03 -21.66
N ALA A 467 -13.84 13.56 -20.84
CA ALA A 467 -12.73 12.81 -20.24
C ALA A 467 -13.23 11.65 -19.38
N SER A 468 -14.30 11.86 -18.59
CA SER A 468 -14.89 10.79 -17.77
C SER A 468 -15.47 9.64 -18.61
N LEU A 469 -16.04 9.93 -19.79
CA LEU A 469 -16.50 8.90 -20.73
C LEU A 469 -15.32 8.09 -21.26
N LEU A 470 -14.27 8.79 -21.69
CA LEU A 470 -13.06 8.17 -22.24
C LEU A 470 -12.32 7.29 -21.22
N GLU A 471 -12.27 7.70 -19.95
CA GLU A 471 -11.65 6.94 -18.87
C GLU A 471 -12.32 5.57 -18.68
N LYS A 472 -13.65 5.52 -18.79
CA LYS A 472 -14.41 4.28 -18.57
C LYS A 472 -14.46 3.36 -19.79
N GLU A 473 -14.25 3.90 -20.99
CA GLU A 473 -14.46 3.17 -22.24
C GLU A 473 -13.17 2.65 -22.88
N VAL A 474 -12.05 3.35 -22.68
CA VAL A 474 -10.84 3.13 -23.49
C VAL A 474 -9.61 2.95 -22.62
N PRO A 475 -9.01 1.75 -22.61
CA PRO A 475 -7.87 1.45 -21.73
C PRO A 475 -6.55 2.05 -22.22
N THR A 476 -6.36 2.24 -23.54
CA THR A 476 -5.07 2.72 -24.09
C THR A 476 -5.14 4.20 -24.45
N GLU A 477 -4.06 4.94 -24.15
CA GLU A 477 -3.95 6.38 -24.43
C GLU A 477 -4.11 6.70 -25.93
N ARG A 478 -3.44 5.91 -26.79
CA ARG A 478 -3.48 6.10 -28.25
C ARG A 478 -4.90 5.99 -28.80
N ASP A 479 -5.64 4.98 -28.36
CA ASP A 479 -7.01 4.77 -28.84
C ASP A 479 -7.94 5.83 -28.23
N ARG A 480 -7.67 6.28 -27.00
CA ARG A 480 -8.45 7.31 -26.31
C ARG A 480 -8.50 8.63 -27.10
N ALA A 481 -7.38 9.04 -27.70
CA ALA A 481 -7.36 10.23 -28.56
C ALA A 481 -8.24 10.07 -29.82
N ILE A 482 -8.26 8.87 -30.42
CA ILE A 482 -9.09 8.58 -31.61
C ILE A 482 -10.57 8.52 -31.21
N VAL A 483 -10.91 7.81 -30.13
CA VAL A 483 -12.28 7.74 -29.59
C VAL A 483 -12.77 9.12 -29.18
N SER A 484 -11.92 9.96 -28.59
CA SER A 484 -12.26 11.36 -28.32
C SER A 484 -12.65 12.12 -29.58
N GLY A 485 -11.89 11.94 -30.67
CA GLY A 485 -12.24 12.51 -31.97
C GLY A 485 -13.59 12.02 -32.50
N ILE A 486 -13.90 10.74 -32.31
CA ILE A 486 -15.20 10.17 -32.68
C ILE A 486 -16.33 10.79 -31.85
N LEU A 487 -16.20 10.80 -30.51
CA LEU A 487 -17.25 11.31 -29.62
C LEU A 487 -17.49 12.81 -29.79
N TRP A 488 -16.44 13.62 -29.94
CA TRP A 488 -16.60 15.05 -30.26
C TRP A 488 -17.26 15.27 -31.62
N LYS A 489 -16.95 14.45 -32.62
CA LYS A 489 -17.59 14.52 -33.93
C LYS A 489 -19.07 14.15 -33.83
N ARG A 490 -19.42 13.05 -33.14
CA ARG A 490 -20.83 12.66 -32.90
C ARG A 490 -21.59 13.77 -32.18
N PHE A 491 -21.00 14.34 -31.12
CA PHE A 491 -21.55 15.48 -30.40
C PHE A 491 -21.83 16.67 -31.33
N GLY A 492 -20.86 17.08 -32.15
CA GLY A 492 -21.04 18.20 -33.09
C GLY A 492 -22.06 17.95 -34.20
N LEU A 493 -22.30 16.69 -34.56
CA LEU A 493 -23.30 16.27 -35.55
C LEU A 493 -24.68 15.97 -34.94
N GLY A 494 -24.86 16.09 -33.62
CA GLY A 494 -26.11 15.76 -32.94
C GLY A 494 -26.42 14.25 -32.92
N ILE A 495 -25.43 13.40 -33.15
CA ILE A 495 -25.56 11.94 -33.07
C ILE A 495 -25.47 11.53 -31.59
N PRO A 496 -26.40 10.72 -31.04
CA PRO A 496 -26.30 10.20 -29.68
C PRO A 496 -24.94 9.52 -29.44
N LEU A 497 -24.32 9.72 -28.28
CA LEU A 497 -22.96 9.19 -28.03
C LEU A 497 -22.97 7.68 -27.82
N GLN A 498 -24.05 7.12 -27.24
CA GLN A 498 -24.25 5.67 -27.04
C GLN A 498 -23.08 5.01 -26.32
N VAL A 499 -22.77 5.50 -25.13
CA VAL A 499 -21.65 5.05 -24.29
C VAL A 499 -22.18 4.19 -23.15
N ASP A 500 -21.80 2.92 -23.11
CA ASP A 500 -22.32 1.93 -22.14
C ASP A 500 -21.95 2.31 -20.70
N ALA A 501 -20.77 2.89 -20.50
CA ALA A 501 -20.34 3.39 -19.20
C ALA A 501 -21.36 4.37 -18.55
N THR A 502 -22.14 5.09 -19.36
CA THR A 502 -23.17 6.00 -18.82
C THR A 502 -24.35 5.25 -18.20
N ILE A 503 -24.69 4.08 -18.73
CA ILE A 503 -25.74 3.20 -18.18
C ILE A 503 -25.24 2.49 -16.93
N ASN A 504 -23.99 2.08 -16.93
CA ASN A 504 -23.32 1.51 -15.76
C ASN A 504 -23.24 2.51 -14.61
N TYR A 505 -22.97 3.79 -14.91
CA TYR A 505 -23.02 4.86 -13.91
C TYR A 505 -24.41 5.02 -13.28
N ILE A 506 -25.47 5.00 -14.11
CA ILE A 506 -26.86 5.12 -13.63
C ILE A 506 -27.22 3.92 -12.73
N THR A 507 -26.91 2.71 -13.17
CA THR A 507 -27.34 1.47 -12.50
C THR A 507 -26.43 1.08 -11.33
N GLY A 508 -25.19 1.58 -11.30
CA GLY A 508 -24.15 1.13 -10.37
C GLY A 508 -23.55 -0.24 -10.68
N ARG A 509 -23.89 -0.83 -11.83
CA ARG A 509 -23.37 -2.13 -12.27
C ARG A 509 -22.15 -1.94 -13.16
N ARG A 510 -21.36 -3.01 -13.32
CA ARG A 510 -20.14 -3.04 -14.15
C ARG A 510 -20.23 -4.14 -15.23
N GLU A 511 -21.42 -4.32 -15.77
CA GLU A 511 -21.77 -5.38 -16.73
C GLU A 511 -22.16 -4.75 -18.07
N GLU A 512 -22.33 -5.56 -19.11
CA GLU A 512 -22.88 -5.06 -20.38
C GLU A 512 -24.36 -4.68 -20.19
N PRO A 513 -24.78 -3.45 -20.55
CA PRO A 513 -26.16 -3.03 -20.37
C PRO A 513 -27.15 -3.89 -21.18
N SER A 514 -28.23 -4.33 -20.54
CA SER A 514 -29.32 -5.02 -21.25
C SER A 514 -30.14 -4.03 -22.10
N ALA A 515 -30.94 -4.54 -23.04
CA ALA A 515 -31.85 -3.71 -23.83
C ALA A 515 -32.84 -2.89 -22.96
N ALA A 516 -33.22 -3.42 -21.79
CA ALA A 516 -34.06 -2.70 -20.83
C ALA A 516 -33.28 -1.55 -20.16
N ASP A 517 -31.99 -1.75 -19.89
CA ASP A 517 -31.13 -0.74 -19.28
C ASP A 517 -30.88 0.44 -20.24
N LEU A 518 -30.72 0.17 -21.54
CA LEU A 518 -30.57 1.21 -22.56
C LEU A 518 -31.80 2.13 -22.66
N ALA A 519 -32.98 1.69 -22.18
CA ALA A 519 -34.22 2.45 -22.19
C ALA A 519 -34.43 3.33 -20.94
N ILE A 520 -33.56 3.23 -19.92
CA ILE A 520 -33.69 3.95 -18.65
C ILE A 520 -33.82 5.46 -18.89
N ASP A 521 -34.82 6.08 -18.25
CA ASP A 521 -35.01 7.53 -18.29
C ASP A 521 -34.08 8.25 -17.34
N SER A 522 -32.90 8.62 -17.82
CA SER A 522 -31.95 9.41 -17.06
C SER A 522 -31.23 10.40 -17.99
N PRO A 523 -30.95 11.63 -17.54
CA PRO A 523 -30.20 12.60 -18.34
C PRO A 523 -28.72 12.24 -18.51
N TYR A 524 -28.24 11.19 -17.83
CA TYR A 524 -26.94 10.58 -18.13
C TYR A 524 -27.02 9.58 -19.28
N ASN A 525 -28.21 9.10 -19.68
CA ASN A 525 -28.37 8.09 -20.71
C ASN A 525 -28.09 8.65 -22.10
N THR A 526 -26.88 8.41 -22.61
CA THR A 526 -26.43 8.86 -23.94
C THR A 526 -26.96 8.05 -25.12
N TYR A 527 -27.75 7.00 -24.87
CA TYR A 527 -28.54 6.31 -25.90
C TYR A 527 -29.84 7.05 -26.19
N ARG A 528 -30.48 7.59 -25.16
CA ARG A 528 -31.79 8.23 -25.25
C ARG A 528 -31.70 9.73 -25.52
N TYR A 529 -30.71 10.40 -24.94
CA TYR A 529 -30.56 11.85 -25.05
C TYR A 529 -29.30 12.21 -25.86
N PRO A 530 -29.44 12.83 -27.05
CA PRO A 530 -28.29 13.31 -27.81
C PRO A 530 -27.54 14.41 -27.06
N GLY A 531 -26.22 14.46 -27.26
CA GLY A 531 -25.34 15.41 -26.57
C GLY A 531 -24.48 14.76 -25.50
N LEU A 532 -23.81 15.59 -24.70
CA LEU A 532 -23.12 15.13 -23.49
C LEU A 532 -24.15 14.74 -22.42
N PRO A 533 -23.84 13.76 -21.55
CA PRO A 533 -24.68 13.47 -20.38
C PRO A 533 -24.78 14.68 -19.45
N LEU A 534 -25.69 14.62 -18.46
CA LEU A 534 -25.92 15.69 -17.49
C LEU A 534 -24.62 16.21 -16.84
N GLY A 535 -23.65 15.33 -16.61
CA GLY A 535 -22.31 15.65 -16.13
C GLY A 535 -21.36 14.45 -16.25
N PRO A 536 -20.15 14.55 -15.67
CA PRO A 536 -19.18 13.47 -15.67
C PRO A 536 -19.73 12.21 -14.98
N ILE A 537 -19.18 11.05 -15.33
CA ILE A 537 -19.60 9.73 -14.79
C ILE A 537 -18.52 9.04 -13.94
N ALA A 538 -17.38 9.67 -13.77
CA ALA A 538 -16.23 9.21 -13.00
C ALA A 538 -15.21 10.36 -12.87
N ASN A 539 -14.19 10.19 -12.03
CA ASN A 539 -13.07 11.11 -11.90
C ASN A 539 -11.92 10.67 -12.84
N PRO A 540 -11.67 11.41 -13.95
CA PRO A 540 -10.69 10.99 -14.96
C PRO A 540 -9.25 11.32 -14.53
N GLY A 541 -8.32 10.51 -15.03
CA GLY A 541 -6.89 10.78 -14.95
C GLY A 541 -6.43 11.86 -15.92
N MET A 542 -5.16 12.27 -15.80
CA MET A 542 -4.58 13.30 -16.67
C MET A 542 -4.57 12.88 -18.14
N GLU A 543 -4.36 11.59 -18.42
CA GLU A 543 -4.32 11.07 -19.79
C GLU A 543 -5.69 11.15 -20.47
N ALA A 544 -6.80 10.91 -19.74
CA ALA A 544 -8.14 11.09 -20.30
C ALA A 544 -8.49 12.57 -20.52
N ILE A 545 -8.10 13.45 -19.60
CA ILE A 545 -8.27 14.90 -19.75
C ILE A 545 -7.52 15.40 -20.98
N ARG A 546 -6.27 14.97 -21.17
CA ARG A 546 -5.47 15.30 -22.35
C ARG A 546 -6.08 14.77 -23.63
N ALA A 547 -6.54 13.51 -23.66
CA ALA A 547 -7.20 12.94 -24.82
C ALA A 547 -8.49 13.70 -25.19
N ALA A 548 -9.29 14.12 -24.20
CA ALA A 548 -10.49 14.92 -24.42
C ALA A 548 -10.20 16.31 -25.02
N LEU A 549 -9.07 16.92 -24.64
CA LEU A 549 -8.68 18.23 -25.11
C LEU A 549 -7.92 18.17 -26.45
N PHE A 550 -7.14 17.13 -26.69
CA PHE A 550 -6.34 16.93 -27.89
C PHE A 550 -6.79 15.69 -28.68
N PRO A 551 -8.03 15.69 -29.22
CA PRO A 551 -8.54 14.55 -29.97
C PRO A 551 -7.77 14.36 -31.27
N ARG A 552 -7.64 13.10 -31.69
CA ARG A 552 -7.09 12.74 -33.00
C ARG A 552 -8.20 12.67 -34.03
N ALA A 553 -8.12 13.53 -35.05
CA ALA A 553 -9.02 13.47 -36.19
C ALA A 553 -8.90 12.12 -36.92
N SER A 554 -10.04 11.58 -37.33
CA SER A 554 -10.14 10.35 -38.12
C SER A 554 -11.46 10.36 -38.90
N ASP A 555 -11.62 9.44 -39.85
CA ASP A 555 -12.88 9.26 -40.59
C ASP A 555 -13.89 8.36 -39.86
N TYR A 556 -13.53 7.85 -38.69
CA TYR A 556 -14.37 6.92 -37.94
C TYR A 556 -15.56 7.63 -37.27
N LEU A 557 -16.65 6.88 -37.11
CA LEU A 557 -17.87 7.29 -36.39
C LEU A 557 -18.26 6.31 -35.29
N TYR A 558 -17.68 5.11 -35.30
CA TYR A 558 -17.99 4.04 -34.36
C TYR A 558 -16.69 3.43 -33.85
N TYR A 559 -16.74 2.91 -32.63
CA TYR A 559 -15.65 2.16 -32.02
C TYR A 559 -16.23 1.01 -31.19
N LEU A 560 -15.43 -0.03 -30.98
CA LEU A 560 -15.76 -1.18 -30.14
C LEU A 560 -14.51 -1.56 -29.34
N SER A 561 -14.61 -1.61 -28.03
CA SER A 561 -13.58 -2.19 -27.16
C SER A 561 -13.80 -3.70 -27.08
N ALA A 562 -12.87 -4.49 -27.63
CA ALA A 562 -12.91 -5.95 -27.56
C ALA A 562 -12.44 -6.45 -26.18
N ALA A 563 -12.78 -7.70 -25.83
CA ALA A 563 -12.43 -8.30 -24.54
C ALA A 563 -10.92 -8.40 -24.27
N ASP A 564 -10.10 -8.45 -25.33
CA ASP A 564 -8.63 -8.45 -25.24
C ASP A 564 -8.02 -7.05 -25.04
N GLY A 565 -8.86 -6.01 -24.92
CA GLY A 565 -8.46 -4.62 -24.73
C GLY A 565 -8.20 -3.87 -26.04
N THR A 566 -8.34 -4.50 -27.20
CA THR A 566 -8.16 -3.84 -28.50
C THR A 566 -9.36 -2.97 -28.85
N THR A 567 -9.12 -1.71 -29.28
CA THR A 567 -10.18 -0.87 -29.85
C THR A 567 -10.28 -1.03 -31.37
N ILE A 568 -11.46 -1.41 -31.84
CA ILE A 568 -11.78 -1.57 -33.26
C ILE A 568 -12.56 -0.35 -33.73
N PHE A 569 -12.07 0.31 -34.78
CA PHE A 569 -12.68 1.52 -35.32
C PHE A 569 -13.45 1.23 -36.61
N SER A 570 -14.61 1.88 -36.79
CA SER A 570 -15.46 1.70 -37.97
C SER A 570 -16.00 3.04 -38.47
N ARG A 571 -16.09 3.17 -39.80
CA ARG A 571 -16.60 4.36 -40.50
C ARG A 571 -18.12 4.31 -40.64
N THR A 572 -18.68 3.12 -40.85
CA THR A 572 -20.13 2.93 -41.04
C THR A 572 -20.74 2.02 -39.98
N LEU A 573 -22.06 2.06 -39.87
CA LEU A 573 -22.82 1.20 -38.95
C LEU A 573 -22.70 -0.28 -39.35
N GLU A 574 -22.64 -0.58 -40.65
CA GLU A 574 -22.47 -1.95 -41.17
C GLU A 574 -21.11 -2.53 -40.78
N GLU A 575 -20.04 -1.73 -40.90
CA GLU A 575 -18.69 -2.11 -40.45
C GLU A 575 -18.69 -2.38 -38.93
N HIS A 576 -19.33 -1.51 -38.15
CA HIS A 576 -19.42 -1.66 -36.70
C HIS A 576 -20.23 -2.89 -36.28
N ALA A 577 -21.37 -3.16 -36.93
CA ALA A 577 -22.19 -4.34 -36.67
C ALA A 577 -21.45 -5.64 -37.04
N ALA A 578 -20.66 -5.61 -38.12
CA ALA A 578 -19.79 -6.73 -38.48
C ALA A 578 -18.67 -6.95 -37.44
N ALA A 579 -18.07 -5.87 -36.93
CA ALA A 579 -17.10 -5.96 -35.83
C ALA A 579 -17.72 -6.56 -34.56
N LYS A 580 -18.90 -6.10 -34.14
CA LYS A 580 -19.62 -6.69 -32.98
C LYS A 580 -19.83 -8.20 -33.13
N ARG A 581 -20.33 -8.66 -34.29
CA ARG A 581 -20.52 -10.11 -34.54
C ARG A 581 -19.22 -10.91 -34.52
N LYS A 582 -18.08 -10.30 -34.84
CA LYS A 582 -16.79 -10.98 -34.91
C LYS A 582 -16.06 -11.04 -33.57
N PHE A 583 -16.22 -10.01 -32.73
CA PHE A 583 -15.39 -9.80 -31.55
C PHE A 583 -16.15 -9.89 -30.21
N LEU A 584 -17.48 -9.95 -30.22
CA LEU A 584 -18.32 -10.11 -29.01
C LEU A 584 -19.12 -11.44 -28.98
N GLN A 585 -18.70 -12.46 -29.75
CA GLN A 585 -19.33 -13.79 -29.73
C GLN A 585 -18.61 -14.78 -28.82
#